data_AF-A0A263CV68-F1
#
_entry.id   AF-A0A263CV68-F1
#
_cell.length_a   1.000
_cell.length_b   1.000
_cell.length_c   1.000
_cell.angle_alpha   90.00
_cell.angle_beta   90.00
_cell.angle_gamma   90.00
#
_symmetry.space_group_name_H-M   'P 1'
#
loop_
_entity.id
_entity.type
_entity.pdbx_description
1 polymer ?
#
loop_
_entity_poly.entity_id
_entity_poly.type
_entity_poly.pdbx_seq_one_letter_code
_entity_poly.pdbx_strand_id
1 'polypeptide(L)'
;MLEVGLFDSLRRRGKGGKGGQKPGTLRKATATDTRHLDEWADQRHGVEAYVEPKTNVTETTVVLIAHDGEWTRRRIDSLEAAQQFGKKRSIPVYEVARVGYPKRMREYTERQKRENG
;
A
#
# COMPACT_ATOMS: atom_id res chain seq x y z
N MET A 1 22.45 -23.26 29.13
CA MET A 1 22.00 -24.66 29.03
C MET A 1 20.75 -24.76 29.89
N LEU A 2 19.50 -24.80 29.39
CA LEU A 2 18.92 -25.03 28.07
C LEU A 2 17.61 -24.22 27.92
N GLU A 3 17.19 -24.15 26.67
CA GLU A 3 16.10 -23.43 26.00
C GLU A 3 14.70 -24.08 26.19
N VAL A 4 13.68 -23.43 25.60
CA VAL A 4 12.31 -23.85 25.20
C VAL A 4 11.17 -23.68 26.22
N GLY A 5 9.94 -23.26 25.86
CA GLY A 5 9.29 -23.00 24.56
C GLY A 5 8.22 -21.90 24.71
N LEU A 6 7.76 -21.18 23.69
CA LEU A 6 7.31 -21.56 22.35
C LEU A 6 6.08 -22.48 22.38
N PHE A 7 4.92 -21.88 22.09
CA PHE A 7 3.55 -22.44 21.95
C PHE A 7 2.92 -23.03 23.22
N ASP A 8 1.82 -22.44 23.70
CA ASP A 8 0.48 -22.99 23.44
C ASP A 8 -0.63 -22.09 24.02
N SER A 9 -1.83 -22.26 23.49
CA SER A 9 -3.12 -21.75 23.96
C SER A 9 -3.50 -20.33 23.54
N LEU A 10 -4.16 -20.25 22.38
CA LEU A 10 -5.48 -19.61 22.38
C LEU A 10 -6.41 -20.27 21.37
N ARG A 11 -6.74 -21.54 21.65
CA ARG A 11 -7.97 -22.17 21.16
C ARG A 11 -9.13 -21.65 22.01
N ARG A 12 -9.74 -20.53 21.60
CA ARG A 12 -11.11 -20.19 22.03
C ARG A 12 -11.90 -19.51 20.91
N ARG A 13 -12.52 -20.36 20.11
CA ARG A 13 -13.84 -20.26 19.48
C ARG A 13 -14.44 -18.84 19.37
N GLY A 14 -14.30 -18.24 18.18
CA GLY A 14 -15.16 -17.18 17.66
C GLY A 14 -15.84 -17.66 16.38
N LYS A 15 -17.16 -17.80 16.42
CA LYS A 15 -18.03 -18.15 15.29
C LYS A 15 -18.34 -16.87 14.51
N GLY A 16 -17.86 -16.74 13.27
CA GLY A 16 -18.34 -15.72 12.32
C GLY A 16 -17.29 -15.17 11.35
N GLY A 17 -17.43 -15.49 10.06
CA GLY A 17 -17.17 -14.53 8.99
C GLY A 17 -15.98 -14.77 8.05
N LYS A 18 -16.34 -15.05 6.78
CA LYS A 18 -15.58 -14.96 5.52
C LYS A 18 -14.57 -16.08 5.22
N GLY A 19 -14.92 -16.85 4.20
CA GLY A 19 -14.11 -17.91 3.62
C GLY A 19 -12.68 -17.46 3.36
N GLY A 20 -11.73 -18.19 3.94
CA GLY A 20 -10.32 -18.05 3.67
C GLY A 20 -10.08 -18.20 2.17
N GLN A 21 -9.57 -17.15 1.55
CA GLN A 21 -9.25 -17.12 0.14
C GLN A 21 -8.25 -18.26 -0.16
N LYS A 22 -8.54 -19.08 -1.17
CA LYS A 22 -7.71 -20.25 -1.54
C LYS A 22 -6.26 -19.78 -1.81
N PRO A 23 -5.23 -20.55 -1.37
CA PRO A 23 -3.84 -20.28 -1.70
C PRO A 23 -3.68 -20.05 -3.21
N GLY A 24 -2.99 -18.98 -3.61
CA GLY A 24 -2.77 -18.61 -5.01
C GLY A 24 -3.76 -17.62 -5.63
N THR A 25 -4.81 -17.19 -4.91
CA THR A 25 -5.68 -16.11 -5.41
C THR A 25 -5.15 -14.75 -5.00
N LEU A 26 -4.95 -13.84 -5.97
CA LEU A 26 -4.62 -12.47 -5.68
C LEU A 26 -5.75 -11.78 -4.91
N ARG A 27 -5.40 -11.07 -3.84
CA ARG A 27 -6.35 -10.27 -3.05
C ARG A 27 -6.68 -8.99 -3.83
N LYS A 28 -7.97 -8.72 -4.04
CA LYS A 28 -8.48 -7.48 -4.65
C LYS A 28 -8.30 -6.29 -3.71
N ALA A 29 -8.50 -5.07 -4.24
CA ALA A 29 -8.60 -3.89 -3.40
C ALA A 29 -9.85 -3.97 -2.51
N THR A 30 -9.78 -3.32 -1.36
CA THR A 30 -10.84 -3.29 -0.36
C THR A 30 -11.18 -1.86 0.02
N ALA A 31 -12.35 -1.64 0.63
CA ALA A 31 -12.71 -0.33 1.17
C ALA A 31 -11.72 0.19 2.25
N THR A 32 -11.00 -0.72 2.92
CA THR A 32 -9.94 -0.34 3.87
C THR A 32 -8.71 0.19 3.15
N ASP A 33 -8.39 -0.32 1.95
CA ASP A 33 -7.27 0.19 1.14
C ASP A 33 -7.53 1.63 0.69
N THR A 34 -8.73 1.90 0.15
CA THR A 34 -9.10 3.25 -0.30
C THR A 34 -9.23 4.23 0.86
N ARG A 35 -9.84 3.82 1.99
CA ARG A 35 -9.88 4.66 3.20
C ARG A 35 -8.48 5.01 3.71
N HIS A 36 -7.54 4.06 3.72
CA HIS A 36 -6.16 4.35 4.11
C HIS A 36 -5.51 5.38 3.18
N LEU A 37 -5.71 5.24 1.86
CA LEU A 37 -5.19 6.21 0.89
C LEU A 37 -5.76 7.61 1.11
N ASP A 38 -7.06 7.69 1.41
CA ASP A 38 -7.75 8.94 1.73
C ASP A 38 -7.13 9.59 2.98
N GLU A 39 -7.13 8.87 4.11
CA GLU A 39 -6.63 9.37 5.40
C GLU A 39 -5.14 9.75 5.34
N TRP A 40 -4.33 8.98 4.60
CA TRP A 40 -2.91 9.25 4.46
C TRP A 40 -2.64 10.50 3.62
N ALA A 41 -3.41 10.69 2.54
CA ALA A 41 -3.29 11.86 1.68
C ALA A 41 -3.72 13.14 2.40
N ASP A 42 -4.79 13.10 3.20
CA ASP A 42 -5.32 14.26 3.92
C ASP A 42 -4.34 14.83 4.97
N GLN A 43 -3.41 14.00 5.47
CA GLN A 43 -2.39 14.39 6.45
C GLN A 43 -1.12 14.96 5.81
N ARG A 44 -1.02 14.98 4.47
CA ARG A 44 0.21 15.31 3.74
C ARG A 44 -0.07 16.30 2.63
N HIS A 45 0.95 17.08 2.28
CA HIS A 45 0.88 18.00 1.15
C HIS A 45 1.80 17.56 0.02
N GLY A 46 1.57 18.10 -1.18
CA GLY A 46 2.34 17.77 -2.37
C GLY A 46 2.28 16.28 -2.73
N VAL A 47 1.15 15.63 -2.46
CA VAL A 47 0.95 14.21 -2.73
C VAL A 47 0.80 13.98 -4.22
N GLU A 48 1.56 13.03 -4.74
CA GLU A 48 1.44 12.49 -6.09
C GLU A 48 1.15 10.98 -6.02
N ALA A 49 0.35 10.48 -6.94
CA ALA A 49 -0.02 9.08 -7.04
C ALA A 49 0.74 8.38 -8.18
N TYR A 50 1.39 7.28 -7.86
CA TYR A 50 2.18 6.47 -8.78
C TYR A 50 1.56 5.07 -8.89
N VAL A 51 0.97 4.77 -10.03
CA VAL A 51 0.25 3.52 -10.28
C VAL A 51 1.21 2.47 -10.81
N GLU A 52 1.24 1.34 -10.12
CA GLU A 52 1.89 0.13 -10.57
C GLU A 52 0.84 -0.75 -11.27
N PRO A 53 1.07 -1.12 -12.54
CA PRO A 53 0.13 -1.94 -13.28
C PRO A 53 0.02 -3.33 -12.65
N LYS A 54 -1.11 -3.99 -12.88
CA LYS A 54 -1.27 -5.41 -12.59
C LYS A 54 -0.19 -6.23 -13.31
N THR A 55 0.37 -7.20 -12.60
CA THR A 55 1.25 -8.23 -13.15
C THR A 55 0.61 -9.61 -12.95
N ASN A 56 1.31 -10.67 -13.36
CA ASN A 56 0.86 -12.05 -13.12
C ASN A 56 0.72 -12.39 -11.62
N VAL A 57 1.47 -11.69 -10.76
CA VAL A 57 1.59 -12.03 -9.33
C VAL A 57 1.20 -10.88 -8.41
N THR A 58 0.83 -9.72 -8.95
CA THR A 58 0.38 -8.55 -8.17
C THR A 58 -0.79 -7.87 -8.83
N GLU A 59 -1.83 -7.54 -8.07
CA GLU A 59 -2.89 -6.63 -8.54
C GLU A 59 -2.36 -5.21 -8.70
N THR A 60 -3.13 -4.37 -9.39
CA THR A 60 -2.86 -2.94 -9.50
C THR A 60 -2.71 -2.31 -8.11
N THR A 61 -1.64 -1.56 -7.92
CA THR A 61 -1.39 -0.81 -6.68
C THR A 61 -1.13 0.66 -7.00
N VAL A 62 -1.40 1.51 -6.01
CA VAL A 62 -1.01 2.91 -6.05
C VAL A 62 -0.05 3.18 -4.90
N VAL A 63 1.02 3.89 -5.22
CA VAL A 63 1.98 4.45 -4.27
C VAL A 63 1.72 5.93 -4.18
N LEU A 64 1.27 6.41 -3.02
CA LEU A 64 1.20 7.84 -2.77
C LEU A 64 2.55 8.30 -2.23
N ILE A 65 3.04 9.42 -2.75
CA ILE A 65 4.35 9.98 -2.39
C ILE A 65 4.15 11.45 -2.08
N ALA A 66 4.42 11.85 -0.84
CA ALA A 66 4.32 13.22 -0.36
C ALA A 66 5.51 14.07 -0.83
N HIS A 67 5.46 15.38 -0.52
CA HIS A 67 6.48 16.33 -0.97
C HIS A 67 7.90 16.02 -0.46
N ASP A 68 8.03 15.43 0.73
CA ASP A 68 9.29 15.11 1.41
C ASP A 68 9.83 13.71 1.05
N GLY A 69 9.04 12.97 0.28
CA GLY A 69 9.32 11.60 -0.12
C GLY A 69 8.73 10.52 0.79
N GLU A 70 8.02 10.88 1.86
CA GLU A 70 7.24 9.89 2.61
C GLU A 70 6.23 9.22 1.67
N TRP A 71 6.05 7.90 1.82
CA TRP A 71 5.20 7.15 0.91
C TRP A 71 4.38 6.07 1.59
N THR A 72 3.24 5.73 0.99
CA THR A 72 2.44 4.55 1.32
C THR A 72 2.00 3.82 0.06
N ARG A 73 1.80 2.50 0.16
CA ARG A 73 1.36 1.65 -0.95
C ARG A 73 0.11 0.88 -0.56
N ARG A 74 -0.93 0.95 -1.40
CA ARG A 74 -2.17 0.17 -1.24
C ARG A 74 -2.66 -0.36 -2.58
N ARG A 75 -3.54 -1.37 -2.54
CA ARG A 75 -4.20 -1.87 -3.75
C ARG A 75 -5.28 -0.90 -4.20
N ILE A 76 -5.51 -0.88 -5.50
CA ILE A 76 -6.60 -0.15 -6.12
C ILE A 76 -7.18 -1.00 -7.25
N ASP A 77 -8.48 -0.89 -7.50
CA ASP A 77 -9.18 -1.83 -8.40
C ASP A 77 -8.65 -1.77 -9.84
N SER A 78 -8.23 -0.60 -10.31
CA SER A 78 -7.73 -0.39 -11.67
C SER A 78 -6.96 0.93 -11.80
N LEU A 79 -6.32 1.14 -12.96
CA LEU A 79 -5.75 2.44 -13.33
C LEU A 79 -6.84 3.54 -13.37
N GLU A 80 -8.02 3.22 -13.89
CA GLU A 80 -9.14 4.15 -13.92
C GLU A 80 -9.58 4.57 -12.51
N ALA A 81 -9.67 3.61 -11.57
CA ALA A 81 -9.98 3.92 -10.18
C ALA A 81 -8.90 4.83 -9.54
N ALA A 82 -7.62 4.65 -9.89
CA ALA A 82 -6.55 5.55 -9.46
C ALA A 82 -6.67 6.95 -10.06
N GLN A 83 -7.04 7.06 -11.34
CA GLN A 83 -7.30 8.34 -12.00
C GLN A 83 -8.49 9.07 -11.39
N GLN A 84 -9.58 8.36 -11.08
CA GLN A 84 -10.75 8.91 -10.39
C GLN A 84 -10.41 9.37 -8.97
N PHE A 85 -9.64 8.56 -8.22
CA PHE A 85 -9.11 8.94 -6.90
C PHE A 85 -8.31 10.24 -6.97
N GLY A 86 -7.38 10.33 -7.94
CA GLY A 86 -6.55 11.51 -8.14
C GLY A 86 -7.37 12.74 -8.49
N LYS A 87 -8.28 12.61 -9.47
CA LYS A 87 -9.17 13.69 -9.90
C LYS A 87 -10.01 14.24 -8.76
N LYS A 88 -10.61 13.39 -7.92
CA LYS A 88 -11.42 13.82 -6.77
C LYS A 88 -10.64 14.68 -5.78
N ARG A 89 -9.32 14.48 -5.70
CA ARG A 89 -8.42 15.10 -4.71
C ARG A 89 -7.46 16.13 -5.30
N SER A 90 -7.53 16.38 -6.59
CA SER A 90 -6.53 17.17 -7.32
C SER A 90 -5.10 16.63 -7.12
N ILE A 91 -4.95 15.31 -6.98
CA ILE A 91 -3.67 14.61 -6.88
C ILE A 91 -3.24 14.18 -8.29
N PRO A 92 -2.04 14.57 -8.76
CA PRO A 92 -1.49 14.09 -10.02
C PRO A 92 -1.29 12.58 -10.00
N VAL A 93 -1.61 11.91 -11.11
CA VAL A 93 -1.51 10.44 -11.24
C VAL A 93 -0.57 10.09 -12.39
N TYR A 94 0.41 9.24 -12.11
CA TYR A 94 1.40 8.76 -13.07
C TYR A 94 1.45 7.24 -13.11
N GLU A 95 1.79 6.66 -14.25
CA GLU A 95 2.14 5.24 -14.34
C GLU A 95 3.64 5.07 -14.06
N VAL A 96 4.01 4.28 -13.05
CA VAL A 96 5.41 4.05 -12.67
C VAL A 96 6.22 3.51 -13.83
N ALA A 97 5.64 2.63 -14.66
CA ALA A 97 6.31 2.04 -15.80
C ALA A 97 6.77 3.08 -16.85
N ARG A 98 6.16 4.27 -16.86
CA ARG A 98 6.48 5.34 -17.82
C ARG A 98 7.46 6.36 -17.26
N VAL A 99 7.29 6.75 -16.00
CA VAL A 99 8.04 7.88 -15.40
C VAL A 99 9.05 7.46 -14.33
N GLY A 100 8.97 6.23 -13.84
CA GLY A 100 9.72 5.77 -12.67
C GLY A 100 9.22 6.38 -11.36
N TYR A 101 9.94 6.11 -10.28
CA TYR A 101 9.69 6.75 -8.98
C TYR A 101 10.48 8.05 -8.83
N PRO A 102 9.95 9.07 -8.12
CA PRO A 102 10.64 10.33 -7.94
C PRO A 102 11.81 10.17 -6.97
N LYS A 103 12.89 10.94 -7.21
CA LYS A 103 14.12 10.90 -6.40
C LYS A 103 13.87 11.04 -4.89
N ARG A 104 12.92 11.90 -4.50
CA ARG A 104 12.55 12.16 -3.10
C ARG A 104 12.12 10.91 -2.33
N MET A 105 11.44 9.95 -2.97
CA MET A 105 11.02 8.70 -2.34
C MET A 105 12.22 7.83 -1.96
N ARG A 106 13.22 7.76 -2.85
CA ARG A 106 14.47 7.04 -2.60
C ARG A 106 15.24 7.69 -1.45
N GLU A 107 15.40 9.00 -1.50
CA GLU A 107 16.10 9.76 -0.45
C GLU A 107 15.42 9.60 0.92
N TYR A 108 14.08 9.63 0.97
CA TYR A 108 13.33 9.35 2.20
C TYR A 108 13.64 7.96 2.75
N THR A 109 13.59 6.94 1.90
CA THR A 109 13.85 5.54 2.30
C THR A 109 15.30 5.37 2.80
N GLU A 110 16.27 6.05 2.19
CA GLU A 110 17.66 6.07 2.64
C GLU A 110 17.83 6.76 4.01
N ARG A 111 17.13 7.88 4.26
CA ARG A 111 17.12 8.53 5.58
C ARG A 111 16.54 7.61 6.65
N GLN A 112 15.36 7.01 6.41
CA GLN A 112 14.72 6.08 7.36
C GLN A 112 15.59 4.87 7.70
N LYS A 113 16.36 4.35 6.74
CA LYS A 113 17.31 3.25 6.99
C LYS A 113 18.48 3.65 7.88
N ARG A 114 18.95 4.90 7.80
CA ARG A 114 20.04 5.42 8.63
C ARG A 114 19.60 5.74 10.05
N GLU A 115 18.34 6.15 10.21
CA GLU A 115 17.75 6.48 11.51
C GLU A 115 17.33 5.23 12.29
N ASN A 116 16.88 4.18 11.58
CA ASN A 116 16.39 2.94 12.18
C ASN A 116 17.43 1.80 12.24
N GLY A 117 18.65 2.04 11.78
CA GLY A 117 19.77 1.09 11.77
C GLY A 117 20.80 1.43 12.82
#